data_AF-A0A0G4GA66-F1
#
_entry.id   AF-A0A0G4GA66-F1
#
_cell.length_a   1.000
_cell.length_b   1.000
_cell.length_c   1.000
_cell.angle_alpha   90.00
_cell.angle_beta   90.00
_cell.angle_gamma   90.00
#
_symmetry.space_group_name_H-M   'P 1'
#
loop_
_entity.id
_entity.type
_entity.pdbx_description
1 polymer ?
#
loop_
_entity_poly.entity_id
_entity_poly.type
_entity_poly.pdbx_seq_one_letter_code
_entity_poly.pdbx_strand_id
1 'polypeptide(L)'
;MADAQAGAGEQQDYLLPKKRTTTGKTFTHTAWRVASLTFFPFLVFSIVLILWVFAYHEAPFIVYMSIVALGILALVFLVSGFMHQMQGGGRRPAAGRVHFYMALFIFLACVVGYIVGEHIYTEYMEVYHGYVENQVYNNVVATDAAQYFSDAGKIHFNEAARVDTDKSVGFKQGGTMYCVAPVVQTGSTETNKVEFWAVGLNCCDKKGVFDCDDSHNAKAKGAVVVMGDEFLEKAVKKAEVAFSLVSSSEPVYVRWVNSPDDVVNAQYNQAVGHMLIAMAGYLIMSLLLAIVGNIIIMNQSKSQGGGAEEP
;
A
#
# COMPACT_ATOMS: atom_id res chain seq x y z
N MET A 1 -22.63 51.23 -89.05
CA MET A 1 -21.90 51.86 -87.93
C MET A 1 -22.68 51.48 -86.68
N ALA A 2 -22.37 50.33 -86.09
CA ALA A 2 -21.40 50.17 -84.99
C ALA A 2 -22.09 50.56 -83.66
N ASP A 3 -22.22 49.76 -82.61
CA ASP A 3 -21.61 48.50 -82.15
C ASP A 3 -22.60 47.87 -81.12
N ALA A 4 -22.93 46.58 -81.17
CA ALA A 4 -22.25 45.40 -80.59
C ALA A 4 -22.51 45.15 -79.08
N GLN A 5 -23.43 44.22 -78.83
CA GLN A 5 -23.55 43.15 -77.81
C GLN A 5 -22.63 43.10 -76.56
N ALA A 6 -23.26 42.85 -75.40
CA ALA A 6 -22.94 41.80 -74.39
C ALA A 6 -23.99 41.91 -73.25
N GLY A 7 -24.80 40.90 -72.88
CA GLY A 7 -24.44 39.62 -72.23
C GLY A 7 -24.93 39.68 -70.76
N ALA A 8 -26.13 39.18 -70.44
CA ALA A 8 -26.40 37.84 -69.87
C ALA A 8 -25.86 37.62 -68.43
N GLY A 9 -26.75 37.22 -67.51
CA GLY A 9 -26.35 36.46 -66.32
C GLY A 9 -26.95 36.92 -64.99
N GLU A 10 -28.17 36.48 -64.72
CA GLU A 10 -28.74 36.40 -63.36
C GLU A 10 -27.91 35.37 -62.56
N GLN A 11 -27.06 35.84 -61.66
CA GLN A 11 -26.17 34.99 -60.88
C GLN A 11 -26.84 34.68 -59.53
N GLN A 12 -27.65 33.62 -59.52
CA GLN A 12 -28.10 32.96 -58.29
C GLN A 12 -26.86 32.38 -57.58
N ASP A 13 -26.44 33.03 -56.50
CA ASP A 13 -25.48 32.50 -55.54
C ASP A 13 -26.04 31.21 -54.92
N TYR A 14 -25.67 30.07 -55.50
CA TYR A 14 -25.78 28.78 -54.84
C TYR A 14 -24.83 28.79 -53.64
N LEU A 15 -25.37 29.12 -52.46
CA LEU A 15 -24.72 28.92 -51.17
C LEU A 15 -24.45 27.43 -50.98
N LEU A 16 -23.29 26.96 -51.44
CA LEU A 16 -22.76 25.65 -51.05
C LEU A 16 -22.66 25.61 -49.52
N PRO A 17 -23.26 24.61 -48.85
CA PRO A 17 -23.15 24.51 -47.40
C PRO A 17 -21.68 24.31 -47.03
N LYS A 18 -21.10 25.31 -46.38
CA LYS A 18 -19.75 25.28 -45.82
C LYS A 18 -19.70 24.09 -44.84
N LYS A 19 -19.13 22.94 -45.26
CA LYS A 19 -18.93 21.77 -44.39
C LYS A 19 -18.11 22.22 -43.19
N ARG A 20 -18.80 22.48 -42.08
CA ARG A 20 -18.21 22.86 -40.80
C ARG A 20 -17.39 21.65 -40.34
N THR A 21 -16.07 21.81 -40.21
CA THR A 21 -15.14 20.81 -39.70
C THR A 21 -15.41 20.57 -38.21
N THR A 22 -16.47 19.82 -37.90
CA THR A 22 -16.92 19.49 -36.53
C THR A 22 -16.07 18.39 -35.88
N THR A 23 -15.34 17.61 -36.67
CA THR A 23 -14.59 16.42 -36.25
C THR A 23 -13.48 16.72 -35.22
N GLY A 24 -12.80 17.87 -35.34
CA GLY A 24 -11.72 18.26 -34.43
C GLY A 24 -12.22 18.63 -33.02
N LYS A 25 -13.39 19.25 -32.90
CA LYS A 25 -13.96 19.68 -31.62
C LYS A 25 -14.52 18.50 -30.81
N THR A 26 -15.08 17.48 -31.47
CA THR A 26 -15.60 16.29 -30.80
C THR A 26 -14.50 15.40 -30.22
N PHE A 27 -13.34 15.34 -30.87
CA PHE A 27 -12.19 14.59 -30.40
C PHE A 27 -11.60 15.20 -29.11
N THR A 28 -11.39 16.53 -29.09
CA THR A 28 -10.82 17.22 -27.91
C THR A 28 -11.71 17.11 -26.67
N HIS A 29 -13.04 17.21 -26.83
CA HIS A 29 -13.98 17.02 -25.72
C HIS A 29 -13.99 15.58 -25.16
N THR A 30 -13.82 14.57 -26.03
CA THR A 30 -13.78 13.18 -25.61
C THR A 30 -12.49 12.88 -24.85
N ALA A 31 -11.35 13.33 -25.38
CA ALA A 31 -10.05 13.17 -24.73
C ALA A 31 -10.02 13.83 -23.35
N TRP A 32 -10.55 15.05 -23.22
CA TRP A 32 -10.63 15.76 -21.93
C TRP A 32 -11.47 15.00 -20.89
N ARG A 33 -12.60 14.42 -21.31
CA ARG A 33 -13.48 13.65 -20.42
C ARG A 33 -12.80 12.38 -19.91
N VAL A 34 -12.15 11.63 -20.79
CA VAL A 34 -11.41 10.43 -20.38
C VAL A 34 -10.26 10.82 -19.47
N ALA A 35 -9.46 11.84 -19.84
CA ALA A 35 -8.35 12.31 -19.00
C ALA A 35 -8.81 12.71 -17.59
N SER A 36 -9.88 13.51 -17.47
CA SER A 36 -10.40 13.91 -16.16
C SER A 36 -10.91 12.72 -15.34
N LEU A 37 -11.67 11.80 -15.94
CA LEU A 37 -12.15 10.59 -15.27
C LEU A 37 -11.01 9.64 -14.86
N THR A 38 -9.85 9.72 -15.51
CA THR A 38 -8.66 8.94 -15.13
C THR A 38 -7.86 9.62 -14.01
N PHE A 39 -7.48 10.89 -14.21
CA PHE A 39 -6.50 11.57 -13.35
C PHE A 39 -7.07 11.96 -11.99
N PHE A 40 -8.31 12.43 -11.89
CA PHE A 40 -8.87 12.84 -10.60
C PHE A 40 -8.99 11.68 -9.61
N PRO A 41 -9.61 10.54 -9.96
CA PRO A 41 -9.65 9.38 -9.07
C PRO A 41 -8.25 8.84 -8.74
N PHE A 42 -7.32 8.84 -9.71
CA PHE A 42 -5.94 8.42 -9.47
C PHE A 42 -5.22 9.33 -8.47
N LEU A 43 -5.39 10.65 -8.55
CA LEU A 43 -4.81 11.59 -7.60
C LEU A 43 -5.39 11.37 -6.21
N VAL A 44 -6.71 11.19 -6.08
CA VAL A 44 -7.36 10.90 -4.80
C VAL A 44 -6.82 9.61 -4.20
N PHE A 45 -6.76 8.52 -4.98
CA PHE A 45 -6.17 7.26 -4.55
C PHE A 45 -4.73 7.44 -4.06
N SER A 46 -3.91 8.13 -4.85
CA SER A 46 -2.49 8.36 -4.53
C SER A 46 -2.31 9.19 -3.26
N ILE A 47 -3.15 10.22 -3.05
CA ILE A 47 -3.13 11.03 -1.82
C ILE A 47 -3.49 10.18 -0.61
N VAL A 48 -4.59 9.41 -0.68
CA VAL A 48 -5.01 8.54 0.43
C VAL A 48 -3.90 7.53 0.76
N LEU A 49 -3.30 6.93 -0.27
CA LEU A 49 -2.23 5.96 -0.11
C LEU A 49 -0.98 6.57 0.55
N ILE A 50 -0.54 7.75 0.08
CA ILE A 50 0.62 8.47 0.65
C ILE A 50 0.35 8.86 2.10
N LEU A 51 -0.86 9.34 2.42
CA LEU A 51 -1.23 9.69 3.78
C LEU A 51 -1.18 8.49 4.72
N TRP A 52 -1.68 7.34 4.28
CA TRP A 52 -1.57 6.10 5.06
C TRP A 52 -0.12 5.68 5.28
N VAL A 53 0.69 5.65 4.22
CA VAL A 53 2.07 5.16 4.30
C VAL A 53 2.95 6.07 5.15
N PHE A 54 2.84 7.40 5.02
CA PHE A 54 3.81 8.33 5.61
C PHE A 54 3.28 9.23 6.73
N ALA A 55 1.96 9.45 6.84
CA ALA A 55 1.40 10.41 7.78
C ALA A 55 0.55 9.76 8.90
N TYR A 56 0.13 8.50 8.72
CA TYR A 56 -0.78 7.85 9.66
C TYR A 56 -0.16 7.62 11.03
N HIS A 57 1.12 7.24 11.10
CA HIS A 57 1.81 6.99 12.37
C HIS A 57 1.83 8.23 13.28
N GLU A 58 2.26 9.38 12.72
CA GLU A 58 2.44 10.64 13.46
C GLU A 58 1.12 11.40 13.68
N ALA A 59 0.21 11.33 12.71
CA ALA A 59 -0.97 12.17 12.68
C ALA A 59 -2.21 11.41 12.16
N PRO A 60 -2.67 10.36 12.86
CA PRO A 60 -3.80 9.55 12.41
C PRO A 60 -5.08 10.39 12.25
N PHE A 61 -5.28 11.38 13.14
CA PHE A 61 -6.40 12.31 13.06
C PHE A 61 -6.43 13.10 11.73
N ILE A 62 -5.28 13.57 11.25
CA ILE A 62 -5.19 14.33 9.99
C ILE A 62 -5.52 13.42 8.80
N VAL A 63 -5.06 12.16 8.84
CA VAL A 63 -5.36 11.18 7.79
C VAL A 63 -6.87 10.90 7.70
N TYR A 64 -7.53 10.62 8.83
CA TYR A 64 -8.98 10.40 8.85
C TYR A 64 -9.75 11.63 8.39
N MET A 65 -9.39 12.83 8.85
CA MET A 65 -10.02 14.08 8.41
C MET A 65 -9.83 14.31 6.90
N SER A 66 -8.67 13.97 6.35
CA SER A 66 -8.39 14.07 4.92
C SER A 66 -9.25 13.10 4.10
N ILE A 67 -9.43 11.87 4.57
CA ILE A 67 -10.31 10.88 3.93
C ILE A 67 -11.76 11.36 3.94
N VAL A 68 -12.24 11.89 5.07
CA VAL A 68 -13.60 12.49 5.17
C VAL A 68 -13.74 13.66 4.19
N ALA A 69 -12.76 14.55 4.11
CA ALA A 69 -12.78 15.68 3.17
C ALA A 69 -12.83 15.22 1.70
N LEU A 70 -12.07 14.19 1.34
CA LEU A 70 -12.10 13.59 0.00
C LEU A 70 -13.43 12.86 -0.28
N GLY A 71 -14.06 12.26 0.73
CA GLY A 71 -15.41 11.72 0.65
C GLY A 71 -16.48 12.81 0.40
N ILE A 72 -16.35 13.96 1.08
CA ILE A 72 -17.21 15.13 0.83
C ILE A 72 -17.03 15.63 -0.61
N LEU A 73 -15.80 15.63 -1.14
CA LEU A 73 -15.55 15.97 -2.54
C LEU A 73 -16.33 15.05 -3.50
N ALA A 74 -16.34 13.74 -3.25
CA ALA A 74 -17.16 12.80 -4.02
C ALA A 74 -18.67 13.15 -3.95
N LEU A 75 -19.17 13.52 -2.76
CA LEU A 75 -20.55 13.94 -2.56
C LEU A 75 -20.88 15.23 -3.34
N VAL A 76 -19.97 16.20 -3.39
CA VAL A 76 -20.13 17.44 -4.18
C VAL A 76 -20.26 17.12 -5.67
N PHE A 77 -19.45 16.21 -6.21
CA PHE A 77 -19.59 15.73 -7.59
C PHE A 77 -20.92 15.00 -7.82
N LEU A 78 -21.40 14.23 -6.84
CA LEU A 78 -22.68 13.54 -6.93
C LEU A 78 -23.86 14.53 -6.98
N VAL A 79 -23.87 15.51 -6.05
CA VAL A 79 -24.91 16.53 -5.96
C VAL A 79 -24.91 17.44 -7.19
N SER A 80 -23.74 17.84 -7.68
CA SER A 80 -23.64 18.62 -8.93
C SER A 80 -24.14 17.84 -10.14
N GLY A 81 -23.86 16.53 -10.23
CA GLY A 81 -24.43 15.66 -11.25
C GLY A 81 -25.95 15.59 -11.21
N PHE A 82 -26.52 15.44 -10.01
CA PHE A 82 -27.97 15.42 -9.80
C PHE A 82 -28.63 16.77 -10.10
N MET A 83 -28.06 17.89 -9.64
CA MET A 83 -28.56 19.24 -9.94
C MET A 83 -28.54 19.52 -11.44
N HIS A 84 -27.48 19.13 -12.16
CA HIS A 84 -27.42 19.27 -13.61
C HIS A 84 -28.49 18.43 -14.33
N GLN A 85 -28.86 17.27 -13.77
CA GLN A 85 -29.91 16.43 -14.30
C GLN A 85 -31.31 17.01 -14.04
N MET A 86 -31.54 17.62 -12.88
CA MET A 86 -32.83 18.25 -12.53
C MET A 86 -33.06 19.61 -13.21
N GLN A 87 -32.06 20.48 -13.24
CA GLN A 87 -32.18 21.84 -13.80
C GLN A 87 -32.10 21.84 -15.33
N GLY A 88 -31.46 20.83 -15.92
CA GLY A 88 -31.32 20.68 -17.36
C GLY A 88 -32.57 20.05 -17.97
N GLY A 89 -33.59 20.86 -18.29
CA GLY A 89 -34.74 20.44 -19.11
C GLY A 89 -34.32 19.98 -20.53
N GLY A 90 -33.70 18.81 -20.64
CA GLY A 90 -33.25 18.16 -21.87
C GLY A 90 -31.97 18.70 -22.53
N ARG A 91 -31.43 19.88 -22.15
CA ARG A 91 -30.41 20.57 -22.96
C ARG A 91 -28.96 20.03 -22.87
N ARG A 92 -28.52 19.35 -21.80
CA ARG A 92 -27.13 18.79 -21.67
C ARG A 92 -27.02 17.53 -20.77
N PRO A 93 -27.70 16.41 -21.09
CA PRO A 93 -27.75 15.22 -20.23
C PRO A 93 -26.39 14.51 -20.06
N ALA A 94 -25.43 14.71 -20.97
CA ALA A 94 -24.09 14.11 -20.88
C ALA A 94 -23.23 14.70 -19.75
N ALA A 95 -23.43 15.97 -19.38
CA ALA A 95 -22.62 16.63 -18.34
C ALA A 95 -22.94 16.07 -16.94
N GLY A 96 -24.22 15.91 -16.60
CA GLY A 96 -24.63 15.34 -15.31
C GLY A 96 -24.12 13.90 -15.12
N ARG A 97 -24.15 13.09 -16.19
CA ARG A 97 -23.61 11.73 -16.17
C ARG A 97 -22.10 11.70 -15.90
N VAL A 98 -21.32 12.60 -16.50
CA VAL A 98 -19.87 12.68 -16.23
C VAL A 98 -19.59 12.96 -14.75
N HIS A 99 -20.35 13.86 -14.12
CA HIS A 99 -20.19 14.16 -12.69
C HIS A 99 -20.58 12.97 -11.81
N PHE A 100 -21.62 12.21 -12.18
CA PHE A 100 -21.99 10.98 -11.49
C PHE A 100 -20.86 9.93 -11.52
N TYR A 101 -20.31 9.63 -12.71
CA TYR A 101 -19.20 8.67 -12.82
C TYR A 101 -17.93 9.19 -12.12
N MET A 102 -17.68 10.50 -12.15
CA MET A 102 -16.58 11.10 -11.39
C MET A 102 -16.74 10.86 -9.89
N ALA A 103 -17.93 11.13 -9.33
CA ALA A 103 -18.23 10.88 -7.93
C ALA A 103 -18.04 9.41 -7.55
N LEU A 104 -18.56 8.50 -8.38
CA LEU A 104 -18.41 7.06 -8.18
C LEU A 104 -16.93 6.63 -8.19
N PHE A 105 -16.15 7.08 -9.15
CA PHE A 105 -14.73 6.71 -9.25
C PHE A 105 -13.88 7.32 -8.13
N ILE A 106 -14.17 8.55 -7.70
CA ILE A 106 -13.52 9.16 -6.53
C ILE A 106 -13.88 8.38 -5.26
N PHE A 107 -15.14 7.99 -5.08
CA PHE A 107 -15.55 7.18 -3.93
C PHE A 107 -14.83 5.82 -3.91
N LEU A 108 -14.79 5.12 -5.05
CA LEU A 108 -14.03 3.87 -5.18
C LEU A 108 -12.54 4.08 -4.93
N ALA A 109 -11.96 5.19 -5.39
CA ALA A 109 -10.56 5.55 -5.12
C ALA A 109 -10.27 5.68 -3.63
N CYS A 110 -11.17 6.33 -2.87
CA CYS A 110 -11.04 6.46 -1.43
C CYS A 110 -11.11 5.11 -0.72
N VAL A 111 -12.09 4.26 -1.08
CA VAL A 111 -12.27 2.94 -0.45
C VAL A 111 -11.08 2.03 -0.74
N VAL A 112 -10.68 1.91 -2.01
CA VAL A 112 -9.54 1.06 -2.39
C VAL A 112 -8.23 1.62 -1.82
N GLY A 113 -8.05 2.95 -1.83
CA GLY A 113 -6.90 3.62 -1.23
C GLY A 113 -6.79 3.38 0.28
N TYR A 114 -7.92 3.39 1.00
CA TYR A 114 -7.97 3.05 2.43
C TYR A 114 -7.52 1.60 2.65
N ILE A 115 -8.15 0.63 1.98
CA ILE A 115 -7.87 -0.80 2.20
C ILE A 115 -6.40 -1.12 1.88
N VAL A 116 -5.91 -0.65 0.74
CA VAL A 116 -4.53 -0.90 0.31
C VAL A 116 -3.54 -0.15 1.19
N GLY A 117 -3.85 1.09 1.58
CA GLY A 117 -3.00 1.90 2.44
C GLY A 117 -2.87 1.34 3.85
N GLU A 118 -3.99 0.93 4.46
CA GLU A 118 -4.01 0.24 5.76
C GLU A 118 -3.17 -1.04 5.70
N HIS A 119 -3.36 -1.87 4.67
CA HIS A 119 -2.59 -3.11 4.51
C HIS A 119 -1.08 -2.87 4.36
N ILE A 120 -0.66 -1.90 3.53
CA ILE A 120 0.78 -1.55 3.40
C ILE A 120 1.32 -1.03 4.74
N TYR A 121 0.51 -0.24 5.46
CA TYR A 121 0.92 0.30 6.74
C TYR A 121 1.15 -0.81 7.77
N THR A 122 0.16 -1.69 7.99
CA THR A 122 0.24 -2.74 9.02
C THR A 122 1.32 -3.77 8.73
N GLU A 123 1.51 -4.14 7.45
CA GLU A 123 2.50 -5.16 7.09
C GLU A 123 3.94 -4.66 7.12
N TYR A 124 4.18 -3.38 6.76
CA TYR A 124 5.53 -2.87 6.54
C TYR A 124 5.87 -1.67 7.41
N MET A 125 5.05 -0.62 7.40
CA MET A 125 5.39 0.64 8.07
C MET A 125 5.27 0.55 9.58
N GLU A 126 4.27 -0.14 10.12
CA GLU A 126 4.12 -0.35 11.57
C GLU A 126 5.35 -1.05 12.15
N VAL A 127 5.81 -2.11 11.48
CA VAL A 127 7.03 -2.84 11.84
C VAL A 127 8.27 -1.95 11.70
N TYR A 128 8.37 -1.16 10.62
CA TYR A 128 9.46 -0.21 10.42
C TYR A 128 9.55 0.82 11.56
N HIS A 129 8.43 1.46 11.91
CA HIS A 129 8.35 2.43 13.00
C HIS A 129 8.73 1.78 14.33
N GLY A 130 8.24 0.56 14.59
CA GLY A 130 8.62 -0.23 15.76
C GLY A 130 10.13 -0.51 15.87
N TYR A 131 10.89 -0.54 14.78
CA TYR A 131 12.35 -0.68 14.85
C TYR A 131 13.12 0.64 14.97
N VAL A 132 12.57 1.73 14.42
CA VAL A 132 13.26 3.03 14.34
C VAL A 132 13.03 3.87 15.60
N GLU A 133 11.85 3.79 16.19
CA GLU A 133 11.47 4.61 17.35
C GLU A 133 11.91 4.00 18.68
N ASN A 134 12.11 2.68 18.70
CA ASN A 134 12.60 1.97 19.87
C ASN A 134 14.12 2.11 20.05
N GLN A 135 14.60 1.82 21.26
CA GLN A 135 16.00 2.04 21.64
C GLN A 135 16.97 1.14 20.87
N VAL A 136 18.17 1.66 20.63
CA VAL A 136 19.28 0.91 20.02
C VAL A 136 20.35 0.66 21.08
N TYR A 137 20.54 -0.61 21.42
CA TYR A 137 21.53 -1.01 22.39
C TYR A 137 22.77 -1.57 21.71
N ASN A 138 23.95 -1.21 22.23
CA ASN A 138 25.24 -1.62 21.69
C ASN A 138 26.06 -2.36 22.74
N ASN A 139 26.87 -3.32 22.28
CA ASN A 139 27.76 -4.13 23.11
C ASN A 139 27.03 -4.88 24.23
N VAL A 140 25.83 -5.38 23.95
CA VAL A 140 25.01 -6.15 24.90
C VAL A 140 25.62 -7.53 25.15
N VAL A 141 25.70 -7.96 26.40
CA VAL A 141 26.15 -9.32 26.75
C VAL A 141 24.94 -10.24 26.74
N ALA A 142 25.06 -11.44 26.18
CA ALA A 142 23.91 -12.36 26.09
C ALA A 142 23.39 -12.86 27.45
N THR A 143 24.14 -12.64 28.53
CA THR A 143 23.75 -12.97 29.91
C THR A 143 23.19 -11.77 30.69
N ASP A 144 23.14 -10.57 30.08
CA ASP A 144 22.51 -9.41 30.70
C ASP A 144 21.00 -9.66 30.85
N ALA A 145 20.41 -9.16 31.93
CA ALA A 145 18.99 -9.38 32.20
C ALA A 145 18.12 -8.76 31.09
N ALA A 146 17.31 -9.59 30.43
CA ALA A 146 16.56 -9.20 29.24
C ALA A 146 15.55 -8.07 29.50
N GLN A 147 15.05 -7.96 30.74
CA GLN A 147 14.15 -6.90 31.20
C GLN A 147 14.66 -5.47 30.90
N TYR A 148 15.98 -5.27 30.86
CA TYR A 148 16.59 -3.97 30.57
C TYR A 148 16.51 -3.58 29.09
N PHE A 149 16.10 -4.49 28.22
CA PHE A 149 16.05 -4.32 26.76
C PHE A 149 14.63 -4.55 26.21
N SER A 150 13.61 -4.42 27.06
CA SER A 150 12.20 -4.60 26.68
C SER A 150 11.69 -3.50 25.73
N ASP A 151 12.35 -2.34 25.71
CA ASP A 151 12.10 -1.20 24.82
C ASP A 151 13.07 -1.12 23.63
N ALA A 152 13.86 -2.18 23.41
CA ALA A 152 14.82 -2.22 22.32
C ALA A 152 14.13 -2.50 20.99
N GLY A 153 14.49 -1.74 19.95
CA GLY A 153 14.14 -2.05 18.56
C GLY A 153 15.27 -2.81 17.87
N LYS A 154 16.51 -2.45 18.21
CA LYS A 154 17.74 -3.04 17.68
C LYS A 154 18.72 -3.31 18.81
N ILE A 155 19.38 -4.46 18.73
CA ILE A 155 20.42 -4.86 19.67
C ILE A 155 21.66 -5.26 18.87
N HIS A 156 22.81 -4.67 19.22
CA HIS A 156 24.11 -5.13 18.82
C HIS A 156 24.77 -5.82 20.01
N PHE A 157 24.86 -7.14 19.93
CA PHE A 157 25.53 -7.94 20.93
C PHE A 157 27.05 -7.79 20.84
N ASN A 158 27.74 -8.12 21.92
CA ASN A 158 29.20 -8.17 21.94
C ASN A 158 29.76 -9.33 21.10
N GLU A 159 31.05 -9.30 20.82
CA GLU A 159 31.74 -10.28 19.97
C GLU A 159 31.62 -11.74 20.44
N ALA A 160 31.43 -11.97 21.74
CA ALA A 160 31.36 -13.31 22.31
C ALA A 160 29.94 -13.89 22.33
N ALA A 161 28.92 -13.10 22.01
CA ALA A 161 27.55 -13.56 21.84
C ALA A 161 27.37 -14.34 20.53
N ARG A 162 26.60 -15.43 20.57
CA ARG A 162 26.24 -16.23 19.39
C ARG A 162 24.95 -16.97 19.62
N VAL A 163 24.28 -17.36 18.54
CA VAL A 163 23.16 -18.31 18.61
C VAL A 163 23.71 -19.72 18.81
N ASP A 164 23.18 -20.46 19.79
CA ASP A 164 23.47 -21.89 19.97
C ASP A 164 22.49 -22.69 19.10
N THR A 165 22.88 -22.94 17.85
CA THR A 165 22.05 -23.61 16.85
C THR A 165 21.72 -25.06 17.20
N ASP A 166 22.56 -25.70 18.04
CA ASP A 166 22.42 -27.09 18.45
C ASP A 166 21.37 -27.25 19.56
N LYS A 167 21.10 -26.19 20.33
CA LYS A 167 20.06 -26.14 21.37
C LYS A 167 18.74 -25.54 20.90
N SER A 168 18.45 -25.71 19.62
CA SER A 168 17.23 -25.19 18.99
C SER A 168 16.06 -26.16 19.02
N VAL A 169 14.85 -25.63 18.99
CA VAL A 169 13.60 -26.39 18.91
C VAL A 169 12.62 -25.74 17.95
N GLY A 170 11.98 -26.57 17.12
CA GLY A 170 10.81 -26.21 16.33
C GLY A 170 9.49 -26.65 16.99
N PHE A 171 8.50 -25.76 17.02
CA PHE A 171 7.11 -26.03 17.38
C PHE A 171 6.21 -25.85 16.16
N LYS A 172 5.43 -26.86 15.76
CA LYS A 172 4.61 -26.80 14.55
C LYS A 172 3.15 -26.53 14.87
N GLN A 173 2.58 -25.48 14.30
CA GLN A 173 1.17 -25.14 14.42
C GLN A 173 0.65 -24.59 13.09
N GLY A 174 -0.54 -25.04 12.65
CA GLY A 174 -1.20 -24.48 11.46
C GLY A 174 -0.41 -24.63 10.14
N GLY A 175 0.55 -25.56 10.08
CA GLY A 175 1.44 -25.73 8.92
C GLY A 175 2.77 -24.98 9.05
N THR A 176 2.86 -23.99 9.94
CA THR A 176 4.07 -23.19 10.22
C THR A 176 4.90 -23.81 11.33
N MET A 177 6.22 -23.85 11.15
CA MET A 177 7.19 -24.20 12.18
C MET A 177 7.72 -22.93 12.85
N TYR A 178 7.50 -22.79 14.14
CA TYR A 178 8.03 -21.72 14.99
C TYR A 178 9.34 -22.18 15.60
N CYS A 179 10.41 -21.45 15.30
CA CYS A 179 11.78 -21.83 15.61
C CYS A 179 12.33 -20.95 16.71
N VAL A 180 12.97 -21.57 17.70
CA VAL A 180 13.68 -20.87 18.77
C VAL A 180 15.05 -21.49 19.00
N ALA A 181 16.05 -20.65 19.25
CA ALA A 181 17.39 -21.04 19.67
C ALA A 181 17.92 -20.04 20.70
N PRO A 182 18.62 -20.48 21.76
CA PRO A 182 19.10 -19.56 22.78
C PRO A 182 20.30 -18.77 22.25
N VAL A 183 20.35 -17.47 22.56
CA VAL A 183 21.55 -16.66 22.37
C VAL A 183 22.42 -16.84 23.62
N VAL A 184 23.66 -17.26 23.41
CA VAL A 184 24.59 -17.63 24.49
C VAL A 184 25.85 -16.79 24.43
N GLN A 185 26.46 -16.61 25.60
CA GLN A 185 27.75 -15.95 25.75
C GLN A 185 28.88 -16.99 25.76
N THR A 186 29.77 -16.91 24.78
CA THR A 186 30.95 -17.79 24.72
C THR A 186 31.87 -17.55 25.91
N GLY A 187 32.29 -18.61 26.59
CA GLY A 187 33.15 -18.53 27.78
C GLY A 187 32.41 -18.23 29.10
N SER A 188 31.07 -18.14 29.07
CA SER A 188 30.27 -18.01 30.30
C SER A 188 30.09 -19.34 31.03
N THR A 189 29.98 -19.28 32.36
CA THR A 189 29.64 -20.42 33.21
C THR A 189 28.12 -20.63 33.33
N GLU A 190 27.33 -19.58 33.11
CA GLU A 190 25.86 -19.60 33.13
C GLU A 190 25.28 -20.08 31.80
N THR A 191 25.45 -21.36 31.50
CA THR A 191 25.06 -21.95 30.19
C THR A 191 23.60 -22.40 30.09
N ASN A 192 22.88 -22.40 31.22
CA ASN A 192 21.50 -22.90 31.29
C ASN A 192 20.46 -21.79 31.39
N LYS A 193 20.85 -20.57 31.79
CA LYS A 193 19.93 -19.43 31.86
C LYS A 193 19.91 -18.73 30.51
N VAL A 194 18.71 -18.43 29.99
CA VAL A 194 18.53 -17.82 28.67
C VAL A 194 17.75 -16.52 28.81
N GLU A 195 18.40 -15.41 28.48
CA GLU A 195 17.82 -14.07 28.50
C GLU A 195 17.23 -13.69 27.14
N PHE A 196 17.91 -14.10 26.06
CA PHE A 196 17.54 -13.78 24.68
C PHE A 196 17.33 -15.05 23.85
N TRP A 197 16.25 -15.08 23.08
CA TRP A 197 15.94 -16.17 22.16
C TRP A 197 15.99 -15.67 20.73
N ALA A 198 16.85 -16.28 19.92
CA ALA A 198 16.80 -16.11 18.47
C ALA A 198 15.59 -16.86 17.91
N VAL A 199 14.76 -16.18 17.13
CA VAL A 199 13.51 -16.72 16.61
C VAL A 199 13.42 -16.64 15.09
N GLY A 200 12.61 -17.52 14.51
CA GLY A 200 12.30 -17.51 13.08
C GLY A 200 11.14 -18.45 12.74
N LEU A 201 10.74 -18.45 11.47
CA LEU A 201 9.65 -19.29 10.97
C LEU A 201 10.14 -20.18 9.83
N ASN A 202 9.82 -21.47 9.88
CA ASN A 202 10.11 -22.47 8.83
C ASN A 202 11.60 -22.61 8.46
N CYS A 203 12.50 -22.33 9.41
CA CYS A 203 13.96 -22.36 9.23
C CYS A 203 14.68 -23.21 10.29
N CYS A 204 13.99 -24.22 10.83
CA CYS A 204 14.54 -25.15 11.82
C CYS A 204 13.89 -26.54 11.71
N ASP A 205 14.58 -27.54 12.25
CA ASP A 205 13.99 -28.86 12.47
C ASP A 205 13.23 -28.95 13.79
N LYS A 206 12.63 -30.11 14.06
CA LYS A 206 11.95 -30.38 15.33
C LYS A 206 12.85 -30.16 16.55
N LYS A 207 14.16 -30.38 16.42
CA LYS A 207 15.19 -30.20 17.45
C LYS A 207 16.57 -30.19 16.80
N GLY A 208 17.45 -29.29 17.26
CA GLY A 208 18.91 -29.37 17.03
C GLY A 208 19.43 -28.83 15.70
N VAL A 209 18.62 -28.10 14.95
CA VAL A 209 19.03 -27.40 13.71
C VAL A 209 18.30 -26.06 13.65
N PHE A 210 19.04 -24.96 13.45
CA PHE A 210 18.51 -23.60 13.35
C PHE A 210 19.23 -22.78 12.28
N ASP A 211 18.62 -22.72 11.10
CA ASP A 211 19.15 -22.10 9.88
C ASP A 211 18.48 -20.74 9.58
N CYS A 212 17.95 -20.06 10.59
CA CYS A 212 17.27 -18.79 10.40
C CYS A 212 18.26 -17.64 10.19
N ASP A 213 18.10 -16.90 9.09
CA ASP A 213 18.87 -15.69 8.76
C ASP A 213 20.40 -15.90 8.87
N ASP A 214 21.08 -15.07 9.67
CA ASP A 214 22.54 -15.09 9.80
C ASP A 214 23.01 -15.90 11.03
N SER A 215 22.21 -16.85 11.53
CA SER A 215 22.50 -17.62 12.75
C SER A 215 23.86 -18.34 12.72
N HIS A 216 24.27 -18.83 11.55
CA HIS A 216 25.54 -19.53 11.33
C HIS A 216 26.71 -18.58 11.04
N ASN A 217 26.46 -17.30 10.80
CA ASN A 217 27.52 -16.34 10.53
C ASN A 217 28.15 -15.88 11.85
N ALA A 218 29.38 -16.31 12.10
CA ALA A 218 30.11 -15.95 13.31
C ALA A 218 30.31 -14.44 13.50
N LYS A 219 30.26 -13.64 12.41
CA LYS A 219 30.36 -12.17 12.45
C LYS A 219 29.03 -11.48 12.68
N ALA A 220 27.90 -12.16 12.53
CA ALA A 220 26.61 -11.58 12.83
C ALA A 220 26.50 -11.42 14.36
N LYS A 221 26.26 -10.18 14.79
CA LYS A 221 26.02 -9.77 16.18
C LYS A 221 24.85 -8.79 16.30
N GLY A 222 24.18 -8.52 15.19
CA GLY A 222 23.00 -7.68 15.18
C GLY A 222 21.75 -8.51 15.46
N ALA A 223 20.74 -7.86 16.00
CA ALA A 223 19.41 -8.38 16.03
C ALA A 223 18.38 -7.27 16.03
N VAL A 224 17.21 -7.57 15.47
CA VAL A 224 16.01 -6.76 15.65
C VAL A 224 15.10 -7.46 16.65
N VAL A 225 14.48 -6.71 17.55
CA VAL A 225 13.61 -7.29 18.59
C VAL A 225 12.24 -7.59 17.98
N VAL A 226 11.75 -8.80 18.21
CA VAL A 226 10.47 -9.26 17.69
C VAL A 226 9.50 -9.44 18.84
N MET A 227 8.23 -9.09 18.64
CA MET A 227 7.20 -9.34 19.64
C MET A 227 6.98 -10.85 19.81
N GLY A 228 6.97 -11.32 21.05
CA GLY A 228 6.64 -12.70 21.36
C GLY A 228 5.18 -13.02 21.02
N ASP A 229 4.94 -14.26 20.61
CA ASP A 229 3.58 -14.80 20.44
C ASP A 229 3.41 -16.12 21.23
N GLU A 230 2.16 -16.58 21.36
CA GLU A 230 1.83 -17.81 22.11
C GLU A 230 2.57 -19.05 21.56
N PHE A 231 2.91 -19.08 20.28
CA PHE A 231 3.57 -20.21 19.63
C PHE A 231 5.08 -20.19 19.87
N LEU A 232 5.72 -19.02 19.89
CA LEU A 232 7.09 -18.82 20.32
C LEU A 232 7.25 -19.18 21.79
N GLU A 233 6.31 -18.80 22.66
CA GLU A 233 6.32 -19.23 24.06
C GLU A 233 6.25 -20.76 24.21
N LYS A 234 5.41 -21.42 23.41
CA LYS A 234 5.34 -22.90 23.39
C LYS A 234 6.63 -23.53 22.88
N ALA A 235 7.27 -22.92 21.88
CA ALA A 235 8.56 -23.36 21.38
C ALA A 235 9.66 -23.23 22.45
N VAL A 236 9.69 -22.10 23.18
CA VAL A 236 10.61 -21.88 24.30
C VAL A 236 10.39 -22.90 25.41
N LYS A 237 9.15 -23.09 25.89
CA LYS A 237 8.83 -24.09 26.92
C LYS A 237 9.27 -25.50 26.52
N LYS A 238 9.15 -25.82 25.23
CA LYS A 238 9.64 -27.09 24.69
C LYS A 238 11.18 -27.16 24.68
N ALA A 239 11.87 -26.08 24.37
CA ALA A 239 13.34 -25.99 24.42
C ALA A 239 13.89 -26.11 25.85
N GLU A 240 13.25 -25.45 26.82
CA GLU A 240 13.58 -25.54 28.25
C GLU A 240 13.62 -26.99 28.73
N VAL A 241 12.57 -27.75 28.45
CA VAL A 241 12.49 -29.17 28.81
C VAL A 241 13.49 -30.00 28.01
N ALA A 242 13.63 -29.75 26.71
CA ALA A 242 14.45 -30.57 25.81
C ALA A 242 15.96 -30.46 26.07
N PHE A 243 16.41 -29.34 26.65
CA PHE A 243 17.82 -29.02 26.85
C PHE A 243 18.18 -28.60 28.29
N SER A 244 17.23 -28.71 29.24
CA SER A 244 17.41 -28.26 30.63
C SER A 244 17.82 -26.78 30.74
N LEU A 245 17.19 -25.95 29.92
CA LEU A 245 17.36 -24.49 29.92
C LEU A 245 16.30 -23.85 30.82
N VAL A 246 16.61 -22.64 31.30
CA VAL A 246 15.74 -21.82 32.14
C VAL A 246 15.66 -20.45 31.51
N SER A 247 14.50 -20.07 30.97
CA SER A 247 14.32 -18.71 30.45
C SER A 247 14.18 -17.72 31.60
N SER A 248 14.53 -16.46 31.35
CA SER A 248 14.11 -15.37 32.22
C SER A 248 12.58 -15.25 32.26
N SER A 249 12.05 -14.55 33.26
CA SER A 249 10.60 -14.33 33.39
C SER A 249 10.01 -13.51 32.24
N GLU A 250 10.82 -12.64 31.65
CA GLU A 250 10.48 -11.79 30.51
C GLU A 250 11.61 -11.90 29.47
N PRO A 251 11.66 -13.00 28.71
CA PRO A 251 12.70 -13.18 27.71
C PRO A 251 12.48 -12.24 26.53
N VAL A 252 13.58 -11.76 25.93
CA VAL A 252 13.52 -10.95 24.72
C VAL A 252 13.70 -11.86 23.50
N TYR A 253 12.73 -11.80 22.58
CA TYR A 253 12.80 -12.50 21.31
C TYR A 253 13.48 -11.62 20.27
N VAL A 254 14.41 -12.20 19.53
CA VAL A 254 15.20 -11.45 18.55
C VAL A 254 15.29 -12.21 17.22
N ARG A 255 15.26 -11.48 16.11
CA ARG A 255 15.65 -12.01 14.81
C ARG A 255 17.12 -11.71 14.59
N TRP A 256 17.94 -12.75 14.55
CA TRP A 256 19.40 -12.64 14.49
C TRP A 256 19.90 -12.34 13.08
N VAL A 257 20.56 -11.20 12.90
CA VAL A 257 20.97 -10.70 11.59
C VAL A 257 22.35 -10.03 11.63
N ASN A 258 23.05 -10.01 10.51
CA ASN A 258 24.34 -9.34 10.43
C ASN A 258 24.20 -7.81 10.52
N SER A 259 23.17 -7.25 9.88
CA SER A 259 22.90 -5.82 9.83
C SER A 259 21.42 -5.55 10.17
N PRO A 260 21.10 -5.10 11.38
CA PRO A 260 19.74 -4.72 11.75
C PRO A 260 19.20 -3.61 10.85
N ASP A 261 20.04 -2.65 10.46
CA ASP A 261 19.63 -1.54 9.60
C ASP A 261 19.20 -2.01 8.21
N ASP A 262 19.80 -3.07 7.66
CA ASP A 262 19.38 -3.62 6.36
C ASP A 262 17.97 -4.22 6.44
N VAL A 263 17.64 -4.87 7.56
CA VAL A 263 16.28 -5.40 7.80
C VAL A 263 15.27 -4.26 7.90
N VAL A 264 15.60 -3.21 8.65
CA VAL A 264 14.73 -2.04 8.82
C VAL A 264 14.53 -1.32 7.48
N ASN A 265 15.62 -1.04 6.76
CA ASN A 265 15.57 -0.39 5.46
C ASN A 265 14.82 -1.24 4.42
N ALA A 266 14.93 -2.57 4.50
CA ALA A 266 14.15 -3.46 3.64
C ALA A 266 12.64 -3.28 3.86
N GLN A 267 12.16 -3.15 5.10
CA GLN A 267 10.74 -2.90 5.37
C GLN A 267 10.24 -1.62 4.72
N TYR A 268 10.99 -0.53 4.88
CA TYR A 268 10.68 0.75 4.23
C TYR A 268 10.66 0.63 2.70
N ASN A 269 11.69 0.01 2.12
CA ASN A 269 11.80 -0.16 0.68
C ASN A 269 10.67 -1.04 0.11
N GLN A 270 10.25 -2.08 0.85
CA GLN A 270 9.09 -2.90 0.47
C GLN A 270 7.80 -2.07 0.53
N ALA A 271 7.57 -1.29 1.59
CA ALA A 271 6.41 -0.41 1.68
C ALA A 271 6.31 0.56 0.48
N VAL A 272 7.43 1.24 0.16
CA VAL A 272 7.51 2.15 -0.99
C VAL A 272 7.31 1.41 -2.31
N GLY A 273 7.92 0.23 -2.47
CA GLY A 273 7.76 -0.61 -3.66
C GLY A 273 6.31 -1.01 -3.90
N HIS A 274 5.64 -1.54 -2.88
CA HIS A 274 4.23 -1.92 -2.93
C HIS A 274 3.32 -0.70 -3.18
N MET A 275 3.63 0.46 -2.58
CA MET A 275 2.91 1.71 -2.84
C MET A 275 3.00 2.11 -4.32
N LEU A 276 4.20 2.10 -4.91
CA LEU A 276 4.42 2.46 -6.31
C LEU A 276 3.72 1.48 -7.27
N ILE A 277 3.77 0.18 -6.98
CA ILE A 277 3.06 -0.85 -7.74
C ILE A 277 1.54 -0.62 -7.66
N ALA A 278 1.01 -0.32 -6.47
CA ALA A 278 -0.41 -0.03 -6.28
C ALA A 278 -0.85 1.23 -7.04
N MET A 279 -0.06 2.30 -7.03
CA MET A 279 -0.31 3.51 -7.82
C MET A 279 -0.34 3.21 -9.33
N ALA A 280 0.66 2.48 -9.84
CA ALA A 280 0.71 2.11 -11.25
C ALA A 280 -0.48 1.22 -11.66
N GLY A 281 -0.82 0.22 -10.83
CA GLY A 281 -1.97 -0.64 -11.04
C GLY A 281 -3.30 0.13 -11.03
N TYR A 282 -3.47 1.04 -10.08
CA TYR A 282 -4.67 1.87 -9.98
C TYR A 282 -4.79 2.85 -11.16
N LEU A 283 -3.69 3.41 -11.66
CA LEU A 283 -3.72 4.28 -12.84
C LEU A 283 -4.24 3.55 -14.08
N ILE A 284 -3.80 2.31 -14.30
CA ILE A 284 -4.29 1.45 -15.39
C ILE A 284 -5.78 1.15 -15.20
N MET A 285 -6.19 0.75 -13.99
CA MET A 285 -7.59 0.48 -13.68
C MET A 285 -8.47 1.73 -13.89
N SER A 286 -8.00 2.89 -13.43
CA SER A 286 -8.69 4.18 -13.59
C SER A 286 -8.87 4.54 -15.07
N LEU A 287 -7.86 4.31 -15.90
CA LEU A 287 -7.95 4.50 -17.35
C LEU A 287 -9.01 3.57 -17.98
N LEU A 288 -9.03 2.30 -17.61
CA LEU A 288 -10.03 1.34 -18.10
C LEU A 288 -11.45 1.75 -17.70
N LEU A 289 -11.64 2.12 -16.44
CA LEU A 289 -12.93 2.61 -15.92
C LEU A 289 -13.37 3.91 -16.62
N ALA A 290 -12.44 4.83 -16.88
CA ALA A 290 -12.72 6.07 -17.61
C ALA A 290 -13.16 5.80 -19.07
N ILE A 291 -12.52 4.84 -19.76
CA ILE A 291 -12.91 4.44 -21.12
C ILE A 291 -14.31 3.82 -21.11
N VAL A 292 -14.57 2.86 -20.22
CA VAL A 292 -15.87 2.18 -20.10
C VAL A 292 -16.97 3.18 -19.73
N GLY A 293 -16.75 4.01 -18.71
CA GLY A 293 -17.67 5.07 -18.30
C GLY A 293 -17.96 6.03 -19.45
N ASN A 294 -16.94 6.43 -20.22
CA ASN A 294 -17.14 7.27 -21.39
C ASN A 294 -18.01 6.59 -22.46
N ILE A 295 -17.78 5.32 -22.77
CA ILE A 295 -18.60 4.54 -23.73
C ILE A 295 -20.07 4.51 -23.27
N ILE A 296 -20.33 4.23 -22.00
CA ILE A 296 -21.69 4.17 -21.45
C ILE A 296 -22.38 5.55 -21.56
N ILE A 297 -21.69 6.63 -21.18
CA ILE A 297 -22.24 7.99 -21.28
C ILE A 297 -22.60 8.34 -22.74
N MET A 298 -21.76 7.93 -23.70
CA MET A 298 -22.00 8.16 -25.13
C MET A 298 -23.20 7.35 -25.64
N ASN A 299 -23.32 6.07 -25.27
CA ASN A 299 -24.46 5.22 -25.66
C ASN A 299 -25.79 5.77 -25.11
N GLN A 300 -25.80 6.19 -23.85
CA GLN A 300 -27.00 6.79 -23.24
C GLN A 300 -27.37 8.14 -23.89
N SER A 301 -26.40 8.92 -24.38
CA SER A 301 -26.71 10.14 -25.13
C SER A 301 -27.35 9.88 -26.49
N LYS A 302 -26.97 8.79 -27.18
CA LYS A 302 -27.57 8.42 -28.46
C LYS A 302 -29.02 7.96 -28.31
N SER A 303 -29.31 7.13 -27.30
CA SER A 303 -30.67 6.63 -27.02
C SER A 303 -31.67 7.76 -26.74
N GLN A 304 -31.26 8.82 -26.04
CA GLN A 304 -32.14 9.97 -25.76
C GLN A 304 -32.35 10.89 -26.97
N GLY A 305 -31.47 10.88 -27.96
CA GLY A 305 -31.59 11.69 -29.18
C GLY A 305 -32.48 11.05 -30.25
N GLY A 306 -32.59 9.72 -30.30
CA GLY A 306 -33.38 9.00 -31.31
C GLY A 306 -34.89 8.94 -31.05
N GLY A 307 -35.35 9.31 -29.85
CA GLY A 307 -36.78 9.30 -29.49
C GLY A 307 -37.53 10.62 -29.76
N ALA A 308 -36.89 11.59 -30.41
CA ALA A 308 -37.48 12.91 -30.72
C ALA A 308 -37.87 13.08 -32.20
N GLU A 309 -37.69 12.03 -33.03
CA GLU A 309 -38.10 11.98 -34.43
C GLU A 309 -39.09 10.82 -34.65
N GLU A 310 -40.28 10.90 -34.06
CA GLU A 310 -41.46 10.23 -34.62
C GLU A 310 -42.58 11.28 -34.72
N PRO A 311 -43.14 11.51 -35.93
CA PRO A 311 -44.10 12.59 -36.21
C PRO A 311 -45.48 12.38 -35.58
#